data_AF-A0A1G0L8W4-F1
#
_entry.id   AF-A0A1G0L8W4-F1
#
_cell.length_a   1.000
_cell.length_b   1.000
_cell.length_c   1.000
_cell.angle_alpha   90.00
_cell.angle_beta   90.00
_cell.angle_gamma   90.00
#
_symmetry.space_group_name_H-M   'P 1'
#
loop_
_entity.id
_entity.type
_entity.pdbx_description
1 polymer ?
#
loop_
_entity_poly.entity_id
_entity_poly.type
_entity_poly.pdbx_seq_one_letter_code
_entity_poly.pdbx_strand_id
1 'polypeptide(L)' 'MEFDLLADVPIDEVQPTPDGFVMQGRGSDRLGYRLEMHIDWPVDARTKKVLGEILSQSEVRVMRWRAPAPKGRSR' A
#
# COMPACT_ATOMS: atom_id res chain seq x y z
N MET A 1 -7.71 11.82 -16.03
CA MET A 1 -7.64 10.46 -15.43
C MET A 1 -8.17 10.62 -14.04
N GLU A 2 -9.19 9.86 -13.67
CA GLU A 2 -9.84 10.01 -12.36
C GLU A 2 -9.58 8.75 -11.53
N PHE A 3 -9.41 8.94 -10.22
CA PHE A 3 -9.14 7.86 -9.28
C PHE A 3 -10.22 7.84 -8.20
N ASP A 4 -10.64 6.64 -7.82
CA ASP A 4 -11.44 6.39 -6.64
C ASP A 4 -10.53 6.03 -5.48
N LEU A 5 -10.70 6.72 -4.35
CA LEU A 5 -10.14 6.25 -3.09
C LEU A 5 -10.87 4.98 -2.67
N LEU A 6 -10.13 3.90 -2.47
CA LEU A 6 -10.66 2.64 -1.96
C LEU A 6 -10.57 2.58 -0.44
N ALA A 7 -9.44 3.00 0.12
CA ALA A 7 -9.22 3.06 1.57
C ALA A 7 -8.06 3.99 1.91
N ASP A 8 -8.15 4.62 3.07
CA ASP A 8 -6.99 5.15 3.79
C ASP A 8 -6.64 4.14 4.90
N VAL A 9 -5.38 3.71 4.95
CA VAL A 9 -4.90 2.62 5.79
C VAL A 9 -3.74 3.12 6.65
N PRO A 10 -3.98 3.44 7.93
CA PRO A 10 -2.91 3.60 8.91
C PRO A 10 -2.11 2.29 9.02
N ILE A 11 -0.78 2.38 9.03
CA ILE A 11 0.07 1.21 9.17
C ILE A 11 0.33 0.93 10.64
N ASP A 12 -0.16 -0.22 11.11
CA ASP A 12 -0.08 -0.63 12.51
C ASP A 12 1.12 -1.56 12.76
N GLU A 13 1.52 -2.30 11.72
CA GLU A 13 2.60 -3.29 11.78
C GLU A 13 3.46 -3.24 10.50
N VAL A 14 4.78 -3.30 10.69
CA VAL A 14 5.76 -3.39 9.59
C VAL A 14 6.73 -4.53 9.88
N GLN A 15 6.83 -5.47 8.94
CA GLN A 15 7.76 -6.58 8.98
C GLN A 15 8.78 -6.43 7.84
N PRO A 16 10.08 -6.24 8.14
CA PRO A 16 11.11 -6.26 7.11
C PRO A 16 11.25 -7.66 6.51
N THR A 17 11.43 -7.73 5.20
CA THR A 17 11.70 -8.96 4.44
C THR A 17 13.08 -8.87 3.76
N PRO A 18 13.59 -9.97 3.18
CA PRO A 18 14.83 -9.92 2.39
C PRO A 18 14.81 -8.86 1.30
N ASP A 19 13.66 -8.64 0.67
CA ASP A 19 13.55 -7.79 -0.52
C ASP A 19 12.65 -6.55 -0.31
N GLY A 20 12.34 -6.20 0.94
CA GLY A 20 11.51 -5.03 1.25
C GLY A 20 10.77 -5.14 2.57
N PHE A 21 9.45 -4.92 2.54
CA PHE A 21 8.59 -4.84 3.74
C PHE A 21 7.19 -5.40 3.48
N VAL A 22 6.63 -6.07 4.49
CA VAL A 22 5.20 -6.36 4.58
C VAL A 22 4.61 -5.41 5.62
N MET A 23 3.55 -4.70 5.25
CA MET A 23 2.85 -3.75 6.10
C MET A 23 1.41 -4.20 6.28
N GLN A 24 0.86 -3.98 7.48
CA GLN A 24 -0.52 -4.31 7.79
C GLN A 24 -1.21 -3.15 8.50
N GLY A 25 -2.51 -3.05 8.28
CA GLY A 25 -3.33 -2.01 8.87
C GLY A 25 -4.81 -2.23 8.63
N ARG A 26 -5.64 -1.47 9.34
CA ARG A 26 -7.09 -1.48 9.14
C ARG A 26 -7.55 -0.24 8.39
N GLY A 27 -8.20 -0.43 7.25
CA GLY A 27 -8.69 0.67 6.43
C GLY A 27 -9.89 1.40 7.04
N SER A 28 -10.15 2.60 6.55
CA SER A 28 -11.35 3.40 6.90
C SER A 28 -12.67 2.70 6.55
N ASP A 29 -12.64 1.73 5.64
CA ASP A 29 -13.73 0.82 5.30
C ASP A 29 -13.91 -0.35 6.29
N ARG A 30 -13.08 -0.39 7.34
CA ARG A 30 -13.02 -1.39 8.41
C ARG A 30 -12.48 -2.76 7.99
N LEU A 31 -11.97 -2.90 6.76
CA LEU A 31 -11.30 -4.12 6.29
C LEU A 31 -9.83 -4.13 6.71
N GLY A 32 -9.27 -5.34 6.80
CA GLY A 32 -7.84 -5.54 7.02
C GLY A 32 -7.08 -5.51 5.70
N TYR A 33 -5.94 -4.81 5.70
CA TYR A 33 -5.07 -4.68 4.54
C TYR A 33 -3.70 -5.28 4.83
N ARG A 34 -3.16 -6.00 3.84
CA ARG A 34 -1.77 -6.43 3.79
C ARG A 34 -1.15 -5.84 2.52
N LEU A 35 -0.10 -5.06 2.69
CA LEU A 35 0.61 -4.34 1.64
C LEU A 35 2.04 -4.87 1.56
N GLU A 36 2.47 -5.30 0.39
CA GLU A 36 3.84 -5.79 0.18
C GLU A 36 4.60 -4.77 -0.66
N MET A 37 5.70 -4.25 -0.10
CA MET A 37 6.61 -3.33 -0.75
C MET A 37 7.89 -4.06 -1.09
N HIS A 38 8.25 -4.07 -2.37
CA HIS A 38 9.52 -4.59 -2.86
C HIS A 38 10.49 -3.43 -3.12
N ILE A 39 11.77 -3.64 -2.81
CA ILE A 39 12.85 -2.68 -3.05
C ILE A 39 13.95 -3.40 -3.81
N ASP A 40 14.14 -3.02 -5.08
CA ASP A 40 15.14 -3.64 -5.96
C ASP A 40 16.58 -3.31 -5.51
N TRP A 41 16.77 -2.17 -4.85
CA TRP A 41 18.09 -1.75 -4.39
C TRP A 41 18.49 -2.50 -3.12
N PRO A 42 19.72 -3.03 -3.02
CA PRO A 42 20.18 -3.67 -1.79
C PRO A 42 20.24 -2.66 -0.65
N VAL A 43 19.42 -2.90 0.37
CA VAL A 43 19.34 -2.07 1.59
C VAL A 43 19.98 -2.82 2.75
N ASP A 44 20.98 -2.20 3.39
CA ASP A 44 21.60 -2.77 4.58
C ASP A 44 20.62 -2.84 5.78
N ALA A 45 20.97 -3.65 6.78
CA ALA A 45 20.10 -3.89 7.92
C ALA A 45 19.77 -2.62 8.73
N ARG A 46 20.73 -1.68 8.83
CA ARG A 46 20.53 -0.44 9.58
C ARG A 46 19.52 0.46 8.88
N THR A 47 19.65 0.61 7.57
CA THR A 47 18.76 1.39 6.72
C THR A 47 17.38 0.74 6.68
N LYS A 48 17.29 -0.59 6.60
CA LYS A 48 16.00 -1.30 6.71
C LYS A 48 15.29 -1.02 8.03
N LYS A 49 16.02 -0.98 9.14
CA LYS A 49 15.44 -0.65 10.45
C LYS A 49 14.85 0.77 10.46
N VAL A 50 15.60 1.76 9.99
CA VAL A 50 15.14 3.16 9.92
C VAL A 50 13.91 3.28 9.02
N LEU A 51 13.93 2.64 7.84
CA LEU A 51 12.78 2.63 6.95
C LEU A 51 11.56 1.97 7.59
N GLY A 52 11.75 0.85 8.31
CA GLY A 52 10.67 0.19 9.05
C GLY A 52 10.02 1.10 10.10
N GLU A 53 10.81 1.85 10.87
CA GLU A 53 10.31 2.82 11.86
C GLU A 53 9.56 4.00 11.22
N ILE A 54 9.99 4.44 10.03
CA ILE A 54 9.27 5.47 9.27
C ILE A 54 7.94 4.91 8.75
N LEU A 55 7.97 3.70 8.16
CA LEU A 55 6.78 3.06 7.59
C LEU A 55 5.73 2.76 8.67
N SER A 56 6.13 2.41 9.89
CA SER A 56 5.20 2.13 11.00
C SER A 56 4.49 3.36 11.55
N GLN A 57 4.84 4.55 11.08
CA GLN A 57 4.22 5.83 11.45
C GLN A 57 3.55 6.48 10.24
N SER A 58 3.28 5.68 9.21
CA SER A 58 2.74 6.15 7.94
C SER A 58 1.29 5.75 7.74
N GLU A 59 0.64 6.43 6.80
CA GLU A 59 -0.67 6.06 6.26
C GLU A 59 -0.52 5.82 4.75
N VAL A 60 -1.18 4.76 4.27
CA VAL A 60 -1.23 4.42 2.84
C VAL A 60 -2.62 4.70 2.29
N ARG A 61 -2.68 5.44 1.18
CA ARG A 61 -3.91 5.71 0.43
C ARG A 61 -4.01 4.76 -0.75
N VAL A 62 -4.96 3.84 -0.71
CA VAL A 62 -5.21 2.86 -1.76
C VAL A 62 -6.17 3.47 -2.78
N MET A 63 -5.68 3.76 -3.97
CA MET A 63 -6.44 4.39 -5.05
C MET A 63 -6.67 3.39 -6.19
N ARG A 64 -7.85 3.43 -6.80
CA ARG A 64 -8.16 2.69 -8.02
C ARG A 64 -8.40 3.64 -9.16
N TRP A 65 -7.76 3.37 -10.29
CA TRP A 65 -8.04 4.08 -11.53
C TRP A 65 -9.48 3.81 -12.01
N ARG A 66 -10.25 4.86 -12.37
CA ARG A 66 -11.54 4.69 -13.05
C ARG A 66 -11.33 4.30 -14.51
N ALA A 67 -11.61 3.04 -14.83
CA ALA A 67 -11.68 2.61 -16.22
C ALA A 67 -12.80 3.38 -16.95
N PRO A 68 -12.61 3.78 -18.22
CA PRO A 68 -13.70 4.32 -19.02
C PRO A 68 -14.85 3.31 -19.07
N ALA A 69 -16.09 3.79 -18.90
CA ALA A 69 -17.26 2.92 -19.02
C ALA A 69 -17.21 2.16 -20.36
N PRO A 70 -17.41 0.83 -20.39
CA PRO A 70 -17.41 0.08 -21.63
C PRO A 70 -18.46 0.69 -22.56
N LYS A 71 -18.05 1.06 -23.79
CA LYS A 71 -19.00 1.52 -24.81
C LYS A 71 -20.02 0.41 -25.04
N GLY A 72 -21.24 0.60 -24.54
CA GLY A 72 -22.33 -0.33 -24.77
C GLY A 72 -22.50 -0.55 -26.26
N ARG A 73 -22.54 -1.82 -26.69
CA ARG A 73 -23.09 -2.16 -28.00
C ARG A 73 -24.55 -1.73 -27.98
N SER A 74 -24.84 -0.61 -28.64
CA SER A 74 -26.20 -0.27 -29.05
C SER A 74 -26.74 -1.47 -29.82
N ARG A 75 -27.82 -2.08 -29.31
CA ARG A 75 -28.70 -2.92 -30.10
C ARG A 75 -29.84 -2.06 -30.61
#